data_AF-A0A920G1J1-F1
#
_entry.id   AF-A0A920G1J1-F1
#
_cell.length_a   1.000
_cell.length_b   1.000
_cell.length_c   1.000
_cell.angle_alpha   90.00
_cell.angle_beta   90.00
_cell.angle_gamma   90.00
#
_symmetry.space_group_name_H-M   'P 1'
#
loop_
_entity.id
_entity.type
_entity.pdbx_description
1 polymer ?
#
loop_
_entity_poly.entity_id
_entity_poly.type
_entity_poly.pdbx_seq_one_letter_code
_entity_poly.pdbx_strand_id
1 'polypeptide(L)'
;MVSLIDTPGFMVGPEVRRGCPRLMSDLFIAGATLTQPIVAIFLRRAYGLGHGYDRGPSRCRVMRSWPQGEFGPWVWRGCSLGFRQELAEAPDEGPAGFIR
;
A
#
# COMPACT_ATOMS: atom_id res chain seq x y z
N MET A 1 -16.39 -12.97 -2.03
CA MET A 1 -16.09 -11.83 -1.12
C MET A 1 -15.85 -10.58 -1.96
N VAL A 2 -16.33 -9.43 -1.52
CA VAL A 2 -15.99 -8.14 -2.13
C VAL A 2 -15.11 -7.36 -1.17
N SER A 3 -13.94 -6.95 -1.62
CA SER A 3 -13.01 -6.11 -0.87
C SER A 3 -13.01 -4.70 -1.45
N LEU A 4 -13.36 -3.72 -0.61
CA LEU A 4 -13.31 -2.31 -0.94
C LEU A 4 -12.04 -1.72 -0.33
N ILE A 5 -11.09 -1.33 -1.18
CA ILE A 5 -9.72 -1.04 -0.76
C ILE A 5 -9.48 0.48 -0.83
N ASP A 6 -9.27 1.08 0.34
CA ASP A 6 -8.70 2.42 0.50
C ASP A 6 -7.72 2.39 1.69
N THR A 7 -6.48 1.95 1.46
CA THR A 7 -5.47 1.80 2.50
C THR A 7 -4.14 2.46 2.12
N PRO A 8 -3.55 3.29 3.01
CA PRO A 8 -2.21 3.83 2.84
C PRO A 8 -1.09 2.81 3.13
N GLY A 9 -1.44 1.57 3.51
CA GLY A 9 -0.50 0.54 3.94
C GLY A 9 -0.75 0.13 5.39
N PHE A 10 0.08 -0.79 5.88
CA PHE A 10 0.00 -1.20 7.27
C PHE A 10 0.54 -0.14 8.23
N MET A 11 0.02 -0.12 9.46
CA MET A 11 0.51 0.77 10.50
C MET A 11 1.96 0.44 10.85
N VAL A 12 2.79 1.47 10.89
CA VAL A 12 4.19 1.39 11.30
C VAL A 12 4.42 2.41 12.42
N GLY A 13 5.04 1.96 13.51
CA GLY A 13 5.33 2.82 14.65
C GLY A 13 5.77 2.01 15.89
N PRO A 14 6.47 2.65 16.85
CA PRO A 14 6.95 1.99 18.06
C PRO A 14 5.85 1.29 18.85
N GLU A 15 4.66 1.91 18.91
CA GLU A 15 3.49 1.47 19.66
C GLU A 15 2.88 0.16 19.15
N VAL A 16 2.97 -0.10 17.84
CA VAL A 16 2.36 -1.30 17.23
C VAL A 16 3.36 -2.46 17.02
N ARG A 17 4.66 -2.23 17.18
CA ARG A 17 5.75 -3.16 16.77
C ARG A 17 5.66 -4.58 17.34
N ARG A 18 5.11 -4.76 18.55
CA ARG A 18 5.09 -6.08 19.23
C ARG A 18 4.01 -7.04 18.71
N GLY A 19 2.94 -6.52 18.12
CA GLY A 19 1.78 -7.31 17.69
C GLY A 19 1.45 -7.19 16.20
N CYS A 20 1.69 -6.01 15.62
CA CYS A 20 1.28 -5.72 14.25
C CYS A 20 1.89 -6.66 13.20
N PRO A 21 3.19 -7.03 13.25
CA PRO A 21 3.76 -7.94 12.26
C PRO A 21 3.05 -9.31 12.23
N ARG A 22 2.67 -9.86 13.39
CA ARG A 22 1.94 -11.14 13.46
C ARG A 22 0.55 -11.01 12.85
N LEU A 23 -0.20 -9.98 13.25
CA LEU A 23 -1.54 -9.72 12.72
C LEU A 23 -1.53 -9.53 11.19
N MET A 24 -0.53 -8.82 10.66
CA MET A 24 -0.36 -8.65 9.22
C MET A 24 -0.07 -9.99 8.53
N SER A 25 0.80 -10.82 9.10
CA SER A 25 1.08 -12.16 8.57
C SER A 25 -0.17 -13.04 8.55
N ASP A 26 -0.97 -13.00 9.62
CA ASP A 26 -2.22 -13.76 9.70
C ASP A 26 -3.21 -13.35 8.60
N LEU A 27 -3.24 -12.06 8.21
CA LEU A 27 -4.05 -11.59 7.09
C LEU A 27 -3.63 -12.22 5.76
N PHE A 28 -2.33 -12.37 5.51
CA PHE A 28 -1.84 -13.05 4.30
C PHE A 28 -2.15 -14.55 4.32
N ILE A 29 -2.02 -15.20 5.48
CA ILE A 29 -2.37 -16.62 5.64
C ILE A 29 -3.88 -16.82 5.40
N ALA A 30 -4.72 -15.93 5.94
CA ALA A 30 -6.16 -15.95 5.70
C ALA A 30 -6.49 -15.74 4.22
N GLY A 31 -5.83 -14.79 3.55
CA GLY A 31 -5.98 -14.55 2.12
C GLY A 31 -5.58 -15.75 1.26
N ALA A 32 -4.49 -16.44 1.62
CA ALA A 32 -4.00 -17.62 0.92
C ALA A 32 -4.88 -18.87 1.14
N THR A 33 -5.51 -19.01 2.32
CA THR A 33 -6.39 -20.14 2.66
C THR A 33 -7.83 -19.96 2.16
N LEU A 34 -8.23 -18.74 1.76
CA LEU A 34 -9.59 -18.45 1.31
C LEU A 34 -9.95 -19.20 0.02
N THR A 35 -10.96 -20.07 0.07
CA THR A 35 -11.41 -20.88 -1.09
C THR A 35 -12.31 -20.13 -2.07
N GLN A 36 -13.03 -19.12 -1.59
CA GLN A 36 -14.01 -18.37 -2.38
C GLN A 36 -13.36 -17.29 -3.26
N PRO A 37 -13.97 -16.94 -4.42
CA PRO A 37 -13.45 -15.87 -5.26
C PRO A 37 -13.53 -14.50 -4.57
N ILE A 38 -12.52 -13.68 -4.83
CA ILE A 38 -12.43 -12.31 -4.34
C ILE A 38 -12.65 -11.34 -5.52
N VAL A 39 -13.42 -10.28 -5.27
CA VAL A 39 -13.52 -9.10 -6.12
C VAL A 39 -12.89 -7.94 -5.37
N ALA A 40 -11.81 -7.37 -5.91
CA ALA A 40 -11.09 -6.25 -5.33
C ALA A 40 -11.42 -4.95 -6.08
N ILE A 41 -12.00 -3.98 -5.36
CA ILE A 41 -12.33 -2.66 -5.88
C ILE A 41 -11.52 -1.61 -5.13
N PHE A 42 -10.57 -0.98 -5.82
CA PHE A 42 -9.79 0.13 -5.27
C PHE A 42 -10.58 1.42 -5.39
N LEU A 43 -10.85 2.05 -4.25
CA LEU A 43 -11.63 3.28 -4.19
C LEU A 43 -10.74 4.51 -4.44
N ARG A 44 -9.52 4.49 -3.86
CA ARG A 44 -8.60 5.61 -3.92
C ARG A 44 -7.15 5.20 -3.65
N ARG A 45 -6.74 4.91 -2.41
CA ARG A 45 -5.34 4.60 -2.10
C ARG A 45 -5.10 3.10 -1.94
N ALA A 46 -4.02 2.60 -2.52
CA ALA A 46 -3.54 1.25 -2.28
C ALA A 46 -2.02 1.19 -2.32
N TYR A 47 -1.40 1.33 -1.14
CA TYR A 47 0.05 1.38 -1.00
C TYR A 47 0.60 0.18 -0.21
N GLY A 48 1.79 -0.27 -0.63
CA GLY A 48 2.57 -1.31 0.04
C GLY A 48 1.81 -2.62 0.23
N LEU A 49 2.16 -3.34 1.30
CA LEU A 49 1.61 -4.66 1.62
C LEU A 49 0.18 -4.63 2.19
N GLY A 50 -0.35 -3.45 2.55
CA GLY A 50 -1.63 -3.31 3.25
C GLY A 50 -2.86 -3.79 2.48
N HIS A 51 -2.74 -3.91 1.15
CA HIS A 51 -3.79 -4.48 0.30
C HIS A 51 -3.41 -5.85 -0.29
N GLY A 52 -2.14 -6.27 -0.22
CA GLY A 52 -1.61 -7.40 -1.01
C GLY A 52 -2.13 -8.79 -0.65
N TYR A 53 -3.00 -8.91 0.36
CA TYR A 53 -3.67 -10.18 0.70
C TYR A 53 -4.63 -10.65 -0.41
N ASP A 54 -5.06 -9.73 -1.29
CA ASP A 54 -5.91 -10.00 -2.46
C ASP A 54 -5.10 -10.45 -3.70
N ARG A 55 -3.77 -10.31 -3.67
CA ARG A 55 -2.83 -10.49 -4.78
C ARG A 55 -1.99 -11.77 -4.72
N GLY A 56 -2.17 -12.62 -3.72
CA GLY A 56 -1.54 -13.94 -3.68
C GLY A 56 -2.08 -14.88 -4.77
N PRO A 57 -1.73 -16.18 -4.78
CA PRO A 57 -2.41 -17.19 -5.60
C PRO A 57 -3.92 -17.32 -5.30
N SER A 58 -4.45 -16.49 -4.39
CA SER A 58 -5.84 -16.13 -4.22
C SER A 58 -6.51 -15.85 -5.57
N ARG A 59 -7.64 -16.52 -5.77
CA ARG A 59 -8.54 -16.45 -6.93
C ARG A 59 -9.25 -15.08 -7.02
N CYS A 60 -8.49 -13.98 -7.06
CA CYS A 60 -9.04 -12.66 -7.36
C CYS A 60 -9.52 -12.69 -8.82
N ARG A 61 -10.84 -12.74 -9.01
CA ARG A 61 -11.43 -12.85 -10.35
C ARG A 61 -11.54 -11.49 -11.03
N VAL A 62 -11.67 -10.44 -10.24
CA VAL A 62 -11.88 -9.08 -10.72
C VAL A 62 -11.09 -8.13 -9.84
N MET A 63 -10.23 -7.34 -10.48
CA MET A 63 -9.50 -6.25 -9.87
C MET A 63 -9.77 -4.98 -10.68
N ARG A 64 -10.40 -3.98 -10.05
CA ARG A 64 -10.78 -2.72 -10.70
C ARG A 64 -10.47 -1.54 -9.79
N SER A 65 -10.13 -0.41 -10.40
CA SER A 65 -9.89 0.84 -9.70
C SER A 65 -10.86 1.89 -10.17
N TRP A 66 -11.26 2.76 -9.26
CA TRP A 66 -11.86 4.04 -9.61
C TRP A 66 -10.81 4.95 -10.30
N PRO A 67 -11.23 5.92 -11.13
CA PRO A 67 -10.31 6.87 -11.78
C PRO A 67 -9.31 7.59 -10.87
N GLN A 68 -9.67 7.94 -9.62
CA GLN A 68 -8.73 8.54 -8.65
C GLN A 68 -7.82 7.53 -7.93
N GLY A 69 -7.68 6.31 -8.46
CA GLY A 69 -6.83 5.29 -7.86
C GLY A 69 -5.35 5.68 -7.86
N GLU A 70 -4.73 5.69 -6.69
CA GLU A 70 -3.31 5.93 -6.47
C GLU A 70 -2.65 4.65 -5.93
N PHE A 71 -1.60 4.20 -6.61
CA PHE A 71 -0.92 2.93 -6.34
C PHE A 71 0.58 3.13 -6.22
N GLY A 72 1.23 2.34 -5.36
CA GLY A 72 2.68 2.32 -5.28
C GLY A 72 3.23 1.43 -4.16
N PRO A 73 4.54 1.15 -4.19
CA PRO A 73 5.19 0.41 -3.12
C PRO A 73 5.19 1.18 -1.79
N TRP A 74 5.21 2.51 -1.87
CA TRP A 74 5.19 3.43 -0.74
C TRP A 74 4.28 4.60 -1.07
N VAL A 75 3.82 5.32 -0.04
CA VAL A 75 3.19 6.63 -0.23
C VAL A 75 4.16 7.54 -0.99
N TRP A 76 3.64 8.42 -1.86
CA TRP A 76 4.46 9.22 -2.77
C TRP A 76 5.56 10.04 -2.06
N ARG A 77 5.31 10.52 -0.83
CA ARG A 77 6.34 11.20 -0.02
C ARG A 77 7.53 10.32 0.33
N GLY A 78 7.33 9.01 0.45
CA GLY A 78 8.38 8.02 0.69
C GLY A 78 9.28 7.74 -0.51
N CYS A 79 8.87 8.12 -1.73
CA CYS A 79 9.71 7.95 -2.92
C CYS A 79 10.95 8.85 -2.92
N SER A 80 10.93 9.95 -2.16
CA SER A 80 12.09 10.83 -1.93
C SER A 80 13.33 10.09 -1.42
N LEU A 81 13.14 8.98 -0.72
CA LEU A 81 14.23 8.13 -0.24
C LEU A 81 15.08 7.56 -1.38
N GLY A 82 14.47 7.21 -2.50
CA GLY A 82 15.18 6.68 -3.67
C GLY A 82 16.02 7.74 -4.38
N PHE A 83 15.59 8.99 -4.31
CA PHE A 83 16.23 10.14 -4.94
C PHE A 83 17.04 10.99 -3.95
N ARG A 84 17.41 10.43 -2.78
CA ARG A 84 18.04 11.19 -1.70
C ARG A 84 19.32 11.92 -2.13
N GLN A 85 20.14 11.28 -2.97
CA GLN A 85 21.40 11.87 -3.45
C GLN A 85 21.12 13.03 -4.41
N GLU A 86 20.27 12.80 -5.41
CA GLU A 86 19.89 13.79 -6.41
C GLU A 86 19.16 15.00 -5.79
N LEU A 87 18.32 14.77 -4.79
CA LEU A 87 17.62 15.83 -4.05
C LEU A 87 18.55 16.64 -3.13
N ALA A 88 19.69 16.09 -2.71
CA ALA A 88 20.68 16.82 -1.93
C ALA A 88 21.54 17.76 -2.79
N GLU A 89 21.66 17.45 -4.08
CA GLU A 89 22.44 18.20 -5.07
C GLU A 89 21.58 19.21 -5.87
N ALA A 90 20.26 19.09 -5.80
CA ALA A 90 19.33 19.94 -6.53
C ALA A 90 19.31 21.39 -6.01
N PRO A 91 19.23 22.41 -6.90
CA PRO A 91 19.01 23.80 -6.51
C PRO A 91 17.66 23.98 -5.80
N ASP A 92 17.60 24.93 -4.86
CA ASP A 92 16.44 25.21 -3.98
C ASP A 92 15.25 25.91 -4.71
N GLU A 93 15.05 25.59 -5.98
CA GLU A 93 14.03 26.17 -6.88
C GLU A 93 12.87 25.20 -7.15
N GLY A 94 12.58 24.30 -6.20
CA GLY A 94 11.38 23.46 -6.23
C GLY A 94 10.14 24.21 -5.75
N PRO A 95 8.93 23.93 -6.28
CA PRO A 95 7.70 24.58 -5.81
C PRO A 95 7.55 24.37 -4.30
N ALA A 96 7.32 25.47 -3.58
CA ALA A 96 7.18 25.50 -2.13
C ALA A 96 6.16 24.45 -1.67
N GLY A 97 6.64 23.38 -1.03
CA GLY A 97 5.83 22.25 -0.56
C GLY A 97 6.26 20.87 -1.09
N PHE A 98 7.24 20.80 -1.99
CA PHE A 98 7.73 19.50 -2.50
C PHE A 98 8.64 18.75 -1.50
N ILE A 99 9.34 19.47 -0.60
CA ILE A 99 10.33 18.88 0.33
C ILE A 99 10.38 19.61 1.69
N ARG A 100 9.23 19.96 2.28
CA ARG A 100 9.19 20.36 3.70
C ARG A 100 8.03 19.71 4.44
#